data_AF-A0A098BRE5-F1
#
_entry.id   AF-A0A098BRE5-F1
#
_cell.length_a   1.000
_cell.length_b   1.000
_cell.length_c   1.000
_cell.angle_alpha   90.00
_cell.angle_beta   90.00
_cell.angle_gamma   90.00
#
_symmetry.space_group_name_H-M   'P 1'
#
loop_
_entity.id
_entity.type
_entity.pdbx_description
1 polymer ?
#
loop_
_entity_poly.entity_id
_entity_poly.type
_entity_poly.pdbx_seq_one_letter_code
_entity_poly.pdbx_strand_id
1 'polypeptide(L)'
;MEWTPTQNPNSTIVPGKMRSDRQELPEGFTKEDADKAEIAEAKLLAASRSRNARSSTTTNAVAAAAPTDCMVYFPAWQYVVCGEIRVKYDSLGGPNSFLLWPTSNDLVNPDQVGRRQTFANGPIYWHPNAGAHPVVNHFMMKWGQHNWEAGFLGYPITDEIVLQNGRRQDFQGGSIYWSPVSLGAIGGAIRDKYHALGAETGPLGYPSSDEIAVNKYNGRYNNFLNGTITWSGQTGARVLYSAARDRWAEFGREDGVMGYPTTDELVAPDGIGHYVYFEDGTPVYWYPIVGAWRIPLETLKVFQRFGFETGHLGYPSGAAKPSQSGEGTFQEFVDGSVISRINPDGTFDYKTLWY
;
A
#
# COMPACT_ATOMS: atom_id res chain seq x y z
N MET A 1 8.91 -16.09 30.14
CA MET A 1 8.27 -15.85 31.45
C MET A 1 7.02 -15.03 31.17
N GLU A 2 5.82 -15.54 31.42
CA GLU A 2 4.60 -14.75 31.24
C GLU A 2 4.62 -13.58 32.23
N TRP A 3 4.59 -12.35 31.71
CA TRP A 3 4.56 -11.18 32.57
C TRP A 3 3.15 -11.03 33.16
N THR A 4 3.04 -10.90 34.48
CA THR A 4 1.77 -10.66 35.17
C THR A 4 1.91 -9.52 36.17
N PRO A 5 0.90 -8.64 36.30
CA PRO A 5 0.87 -7.60 37.34
C PRO A 5 1.03 -8.19 38.75
N THR A 6 1.60 -7.43 39.69
CA THR A 6 1.69 -7.89 41.09
C THR A 6 0.27 -7.96 41.68
N GLN A 7 -0.09 -9.13 42.23
CA GLN A 7 -1.31 -9.22 43.03
C GLN A 7 -1.10 -8.49 44.37
N ASN A 8 -1.98 -7.52 44.66
CA ASN A 8 -1.94 -6.68 45.87
C ASN A 8 -0.58 -5.98 46.09
N PRO A 9 -0.20 -5.03 45.22
CA PRO A 9 1.10 -4.35 45.32
C PRO A 9 1.18 -3.44 46.55
N ASN A 10 2.36 -3.38 47.16
CA ASN A 10 2.67 -2.49 48.27
C ASN A 10 2.98 -1.07 47.78
N SER A 11 2.34 -0.06 48.38
CA SER A 11 2.56 1.36 48.05
C SER A 11 3.85 1.95 48.63
N THR A 12 4.55 1.20 49.47
CA THR A 12 5.81 1.56 50.14
C THR A 12 6.68 0.31 50.24
N ILE A 13 7.99 0.48 50.44
CA ILE A 13 8.89 -0.65 50.66
C ILE A 13 8.53 -1.35 51.97
N VAL A 14 8.17 -2.64 51.89
CA VAL A 14 7.91 -3.50 53.04
C VAL A 14 8.88 -4.68 52.98
N PRO A 15 9.91 -4.72 53.85
CA PRO A 15 10.93 -5.78 53.81
C PRO A 15 10.33 -7.19 53.84
N GLY A 16 10.77 -8.05 52.92
CA GLY A 16 10.32 -9.44 52.82
C GLY A 16 8.95 -9.61 52.16
N LYS A 17 8.32 -8.53 51.69
CA LYS A 17 6.99 -8.55 51.06
C LYS A 17 6.96 -7.92 49.67
N MET A 18 8.09 -7.46 49.15
CA MET A 18 8.17 -6.85 47.82
C MET A 18 8.23 -7.92 46.72
N ARG A 19 8.02 -7.54 45.46
CA ARG A 19 8.14 -8.41 44.27
C ARG A 19 9.53 -9.02 44.22
N SER A 20 10.55 -8.21 44.49
CA SER A 20 11.95 -8.64 44.56
C SER A 20 12.23 -9.70 45.63
N ASP A 21 11.38 -9.79 46.66
CA ASP A 21 11.48 -10.80 47.73
C ASP A 21 10.71 -12.09 47.38
N ARG A 22 9.78 -12.01 46.43
CA ARG A 22 8.84 -13.08 46.09
C ARG A 22 9.19 -13.82 44.80
N GLN A 23 9.98 -13.22 43.93
CA GLN A 23 10.26 -13.69 42.57
C GLN A 23 11.72 -13.48 42.21
N GLU A 24 12.28 -14.39 41.42
CA GLU A 24 13.60 -14.20 40.81
C GLU A 24 13.55 -13.06 39.79
N LEU A 25 14.55 -12.19 39.84
CA LEU A 25 14.66 -11.05 38.94
C LEU A 25 15.40 -11.45 37.66
N PRO A 26 14.93 -11.01 36.48
CA PRO A 26 15.66 -11.23 35.24
C PRO A 26 17.06 -10.60 35.31
N GLU A 27 18.01 -11.18 34.56
CA GLU A 27 19.37 -10.68 34.47
C GLU A 27 19.40 -9.20 34.04
N GLY A 28 20.21 -8.39 34.75
CA GLY A 28 20.32 -6.94 34.50
C GLY A 28 19.35 -6.05 35.30
N PHE A 29 18.45 -6.62 36.11
CA PHE A 29 17.51 -5.83 36.93
C PHE A 29 17.82 -5.91 38.42
N THR A 30 17.74 -4.75 39.08
CA THR A 30 18.02 -4.64 40.52
C THR A 30 16.77 -4.88 41.35
N LYS A 31 17.00 -5.29 42.61
CA LYS A 31 15.96 -5.32 43.65
C LYS A 31 15.24 -3.97 43.77
N GLU A 32 15.98 -2.88 43.69
CA GLU A 32 15.42 -1.52 43.76
C GLU A 32 14.44 -1.24 42.62
N ASP A 33 14.75 -1.65 41.38
CA ASP A 33 13.86 -1.45 40.23
C ASP A 33 12.57 -2.26 40.34
N ALA A 34 12.66 -3.50 40.83
CA ALA A 34 11.50 -4.33 41.08
C ALA A 34 10.59 -3.77 42.17
N ASP A 35 11.17 -3.20 43.23
CA ASP A 35 10.43 -2.54 44.31
C ASP A 35 9.76 -1.24 43.82
N LYS A 36 10.47 -0.45 43.01
CA LYS A 36 9.90 0.75 42.36
C LYS A 36 8.73 0.40 41.45
N ALA A 37 8.82 -0.70 40.71
CA ALA A 37 7.75 -1.17 39.84
C ALA A 37 6.49 -1.56 40.62
N GLU A 38 6.64 -2.30 41.73
CA GLU A 38 5.50 -2.63 42.60
C GLU A 38 4.86 -1.37 43.19
N ILE A 39 5.66 -0.40 43.63
CA ILE A 39 5.15 0.87 44.14
C ILE A 39 4.41 1.65 43.04
N ALA A 40 4.90 1.64 41.81
CA ALA A 40 4.23 2.27 40.66
C ALA A 40 2.88 1.61 40.37
N GLU A 41 2.81 0.27 40.41
CA GLU A 41 1.56 -0.49 40.28
C GLU A 41 0.55 -0.13 41.40
N ALA A 42 1.01 -0.05 42.65
CA ALA A 42 0.16 0.35 43.78
C ALA A 42 -0.39 1.77 43.65
N LYS A 43 0.44 2.72 43.19
CA LYS A 43 0.02 4.10 42.94
C LYS A 43 -1.03 4.18 41.83
N LEU A 44 -0.87 3.42 40.76
CA LEU A 44 -1.86 3.37 39.67
C LEU A 44 -3.19 2.77 40.12
N LEU A 45 -3.18 1.69 40.89
CA LEU A 45 -4.39 1.10 41.47
C LEU A 45 -5.11 2.05 42.43
N ALA A 46 -4.37 2.82 43.23
CA ALA A 46 -4.97 3.85 44.09
C ALA A 46 -5.62 4.96 43.25
N ALA A 47 -4.92 5.45 42.22
CA ALA A 47 -5.41 6.50 41.33
C ALA A 47 -6.64 6.08 40.50
N SER A 48 -6.73 4.81 40.08
CA SER A 48 -7.91 4.29 39.38
C SER A 48 -9.13 4.22 40.31
N ARG A 49 -8.96 3.74 41.56
CA ARG A 49 -10.01 3.72 42.59
C ARG A 49 -10.56 5.13 42.89
N SER A 50 -9.68 6.12 43.05
CA SER A 50 -10.10 7.50 43.33
C SER A 50 -10.84 8.15 42.15
N ARG A 51 -10.51 7.80 40.91
CA ARG A 51 -11.22 8.29 39.71
C ARG A 51 -12.61 7.68 39.58
N ASN A 52 -12.74 6.37 39.78
CA ASN A 52 -14.04 5.68 39.76
C ASN A 52 -14.99 6.26 40.82
N ALA A 53 -14.47 6.66 41.99
CA ALA A 53 -15.25 7.33 43.03
C ALA A 53 -15.67 8.78 42.70
N ARG A 54 -15.02 9.46 41.74
CA ARG A 54 -15.39 10.82 41.27
C ARG A 54 -16.29 10.82 40.04
N SER A 55 -16.17 9.80 39.18
CA SER A 55 -16.98 9.67 37.96
C SER A 55 -18.46 9.42 38.27
N SER A 56 -18.79 8.89 39.46
CA SER A 56 -20.17 8.71 39.92
C SER A 56 -20.94 10.01 40.18
N THR A 57 -20.32 11.19 40.01
CA THR A 57 -20.88 12.47 40.49
C THR A 57 -21.00 13.56 39.42
N THR A 58 -20.52 13.36 38.18
CA THR A 58 -20.56 14.43 37.16
C THR A 58 -20.65 13.90 35.72
N THR A 59 -21.81 14.04 35.08
CA THR A 59 -21.99 13.89 33.62
C THR A 59 -21.77 15.24 32.94
N ASN A 60 -20.67 15.38 32.19
CA ASN A 60 -20.50 16.23 30.99
C ASN A 60 -19.07 16.81 30.89
N ALA A 61 -18.24 16.21 30.02
CA ALA A 61 -17.18 16.89 29.29
C ALA A 61 -16.70 16.00 28.14
N VAL A 62 -16.85 16.47 26.89
CA VAL A 62 -16.38 15.80 25.67
C VAL A 62 -15.02 16.37 25.25
N ALA A 63 -14.06 16.34 26.18
CA ALA A 63 -12.63 16.41 25.84
C ALA A 63 -12.13 14.97 25.80
N ALA A 64 -11.15 14.64 24.94
CA ALA A 64 -10.56 13.30 24.86
C ALA A 64 -10.04 12.88 26.24
N ALA A 65 -10.86 12.15 26.99
CA ALA A 65 -10.56 11.79 28.36
C ALA A 65 -9.29 10.94 28.36
N ALA A 66 -8.37 11.24 29.29
CA ALA A 66 -7.19 10.42 29.47
C ALA A 66 -7.62 8.94 29.62
N PRO A 67 -7.00 8.01 28.89
CA PRO A 67 -7.46 6.63 28.83
C PRO A 67 -7.65 6.04 30.23
N THR A 68 -8.87 5.60 30.50
CA THR A 68 -9.21 4.82 31.69
C THR A 68 -8.69 3.41 31.50
N ASP A 69 -8.15 2.80 32.54
CA ASP A 69 -7.47 1.49 32.54
C ASP A 69 -6.00 1.53 32.07
N CYS A 70 -5.13 1.84 33.05
CA CYS A 70 -3.69 2.04 32.86
C CYS A 70 -2.90 0.97 33.61
N MET A 71 -1.77 0.57 33.04
CA MET A 71 -0.88 -0.42 33.61
C MET A 71 0.59 -0.04 33.43
N VAL A 72 1.42 -0.52 34.35
CA VAL A 72 2.88 -0.43 34.30
C VAL A 72 3.43 -1.82 34.01
N TYR A 73 4.48 -1.89 33.19
CA TYR A 73 5.11 -3.14 32.79
C TYR A 73 6.52 -3.22 33.35
N PHE A 74 6.75 -4.10 34.31
CA PHE A 74 8.10 -4.36 34.79
C PHE A 74 8.93 -5.07 33.71
N PRO A 75 10.15 -4.58 33.39
CA PRO A 75 10.92 -3.61 34.16
C PRO A 75 10.86 -2.16 33.68
N ALA A 76 10.11 -1.88 32.62
CA ALA A 76 9.86 -0.53 32.11
C ALA A 76 8.87 0.26 33.00
N TRP A 77 9.13 0.30 34.30
CA TRP A 77 8.20 0.79 35.31
C TRP A 77 7.92 2.31 35.25
N GLN A 78 8.76 3.03 34.51
CA GLN A 78 8.68 4.48 34.32
C GLN A 78 7.58 4.89 33.33
N TYR A 79 7.09 3.93 32.54
CA TYR A 79 6.11 4.18 31.49
C TYR A 79 4.79 3.50 31.82
N VAL A 80 3.71 4.26 31.66
CA VAL A 80 2.35 3.80 31.85
C VAL A 80 1.70 3.63 30.48
N VAL A 81 1.13 2.45 30.22
CA VAL A 81 0.35 2.16 29.01
C VAL A 81 -1.13 2.14 29.40
N CYS A 82 -1.98 2.83 28.65
CA CYS A 82 -3.38 3.01 29.03
C CYS A 82 -4.34 2.73 27.87
N GLY A 83 -5.60 2.44 28.20
CA GLY A 83 -6.73 2.39 27.28
C GLY A 83 -6.56 1.38 26.15
N GLU A 84 -7.04 1.72 24.96
CA GLU A 84 -7.01 0.83 23.79
C GLU A 84 -5.58 0.45 23.36
N ILE A 85 -4.60 1.34 23.54
CA ILE A 85 -3.18 1.01 23.31
C ILE A 85 -2.73 -0.11 24.26
N ARG A 86 -3.11 -0.04 25.54
CA ARG A 86 -2.81 -1.09 26.53
C ARG A 86 -3.50 -2.40 26.17
N VAL A 87 -4.81 -2.35 25.87
CA VAL A 87 -5.58 -3.53 25.45
C VAL A 87 -4.93 -4.18 24.24
N LYS A 88 -4.51 -3.38 23.26
CA LYS A 88 -3.82 -3.88 22.08
C LYS A 88 -2.48 -4.52 22.43
N TYR A 89 -1.65 -3.81 23.17
CA TYR A 89 -0.33 -4.29 23.58
C TYR A 89 -0.43 -5.62 24.35
N ASP A 90 -1.37 -5.74 25.28
CA ASP A 90 -1.62 -6.98 26.04
C ASP A 90 -2.09 -8.12 25.11
N SER A 91 -2.97 -7.83 24.14
CA SER A 91 -3.44 -8.83 23.17
C SER A 91 -2.31 -9.41 22.30
N LEU A 92 -1.21 -8.66 22.13
CA LEU A 92 -0.03 -9.10 21.40
C LEU A 92 0.95 -9.91 22.28
N GLY A 93 0.69 -10.03 23.58
CA GLY A 93 1.58 -10.66 24.56
C GLY A 93 2.40 -9.66 25.39
N GLY A 94 2.07 -8.37 25.34
CA GLY A 94 2.71 -7.31 26.12
C GLY A 94 4.22 -7.31 25.91
N PRO A 95 5.04 -7.31 26.98
CA PRO A 95 6.49 -7.31 26.84
C PRO A 95 7.12 -8.52 26.16
N ASN A 96 6.40 -9.64 26.11
CA ASN A 96 6.84 -10.84 25.39
C ASN A 96 6.48 -10.79 23.90
N SER A 97 5.76 -9.76 23.46
CA SER A 97 5.45 -9.53 22.06
C SER A 97 6.67 -9.02 21.29
N PHE A 98 6.54 -8.96 19.97
CA PHE A 98 7.55 -8.38 19.09
C PHE A 98 7.82 -6.89 19.36
N LEU A 99 6.94 -6.18 20.07
CA LEU A 99 7.12 -4.75 20.40
C LEU A 99 8.10 -4.52 21.54
N LEU A 100 8.35 -5.53 22.37
CA LEU A 100 9.15 -5.45 23.59
C LEU A 100 8.64 -4.34 24.53
N TRP A 101 9.51 -3.79 25.37
CA TRP A 101 9.17 -2.88 26.46
C TRP A 101 8.68 -1.51 26.01
N PRO A 102 7.74 -0.86 26.73
CA PRO A 102 7.38 0.54 26.50
C PRO A 102 8.58 1.46 26.72
N THR A 103 8.68 2.52 25.92
CA THR A 103 9.77 3.52 25.95
C THR A 103 9.28 4.96 26.08
N SER A 104 7.97 5.17 26.08
CA SER A 104 7.34 6.47 26.38
C SER A 104 6.04 6.27 27.14
N ASN A 105 5.58 7.34 27.79
CA ASN A 105 4.18 7.47 28.16
C ASN A 105 3.33 7.78 26.92
N ASP A 106 2.02 7.85 27.09
CA ASP A 106 1.11 8.28 26.05
C ASP A 106 1.52 9.64 25.44
N LEU A 107 1.55 9.69 24.11
CA LEU A 107 1.82 10.86 23.30
C LEU A 107 0.57 11.23 22.49
N VAL A 108 0.19 12.50 22.50
CA VAL A 108 -0.86 13.02 21.63
C VAL A 108 -0.26 13.37 20.27
N ASN A 109 -0.89 12.93 19.19
CA ASN A 109 -0.45 13.19 17.83
C ASN A 109 -0.77 14.64 17.41
N PRO A 110 -0.13 15.17 16.35
CA PRO A 110 -0.29 16.57 15.95
C PRO A 110 -1.75 16.99 15.68
N ASP A 111 -2.60 16.05 15.24
CA ASP A 111 -4.04 16.26 15.01
C ASP A 111 -4.87 16.53 16.28
N GLN A 112 -4.26 16.42 17.47
CA GLN A 112 -4.90 16.57 18.79
C GLN A 112 -5.99 15.53 19.10
N VAL A 113 -6.12 14.48 18.28
CA VAL A 113 -7.15 13.46 18.43
C VAL A 113 -6.52 12.10 18.63
N GLY A 114 -5.64 11.69 17.71
CA GLY A 114 -4.97 10.42 17.82
C GLY A 114 -3.87 10.45 18.87
N ARG A 115 -3.52 9.25 19.31
CA ARG A 115 -2.54 9.03 20.36
C ARG A 115 -1.59 7.94 19.89
N ARG A 116 -0.37 7.97 20.41
CA ARG A 116 0.59 6.90 20.18
C ARG A 116 1.38 6.63 21.44
N GLN A 117 1.93 5.43 21.51
CA GLN A 117 2.92 5.07 22.50
C GLN A 117 4.04 4.32 21.80
N THR A 118 5.28 4.62 22.20
CA THR A 118 6.46 3.96 21.64
C THR A 118 6.88 2.80 22.52
N PHE A 119 7.27 1.72 21.87
CA PHE A 119 7.90 0.56 22.46
C PHE A 119 9.28 0.38 21.82
N ALA A 120 10.13 -0.48 22.39
CA ALA A 120 11.50 -0.61 21.95
C ALA A 120 11.63 -1.07 20.49
N ASN A 121 10.65 -1.83 19.98
CA ASN A 121 10.62 -2.26 18.58
C ASN A 121 9.47 -1.64 17.76
N GLY A 122 9.02 -0.45 18.15
CA GLY A 122 8.11 0.37 17.36
C GLY A 122 6.86 0.81 18.12
N PRO A 123 6.06 1.69 17.51
CA PRO A 123 4.89 2.27 18.16
C PRO A 123 3.60 1.47 17.97
N ILE A 124 2.66 1.67 18.89
CA ILE A 124 1.23 1.47 18.66
C ILE A 124 0.59 2.85 18.50
N TYR A 125 -0.17 3.02 17.41
CA TYR A 125 -0.99 4.19 17.16
C TYR A 125 -2.45 3.88 17.45
N TRP A 126 -3.17 4.86 17.95
CA TRP A 126 -4.61 4.80 18.20
C TRP A 126 -5.31 6.04 17.67
N HIS A 127 -6.49 5.84 17.09
CA HIS A 127 -7.43 6.90 16.75
C HIS A 127 -8.87 6.40 16.95
N PRO A 128 -9.84 7.22 17.40
CA PRO A 128 -11.21 6.76 17.69
C PRO A 128 -11.91 6.09 16.51
N ASN A 129 -11.59 6.52 15.28
CA ASN A 129 -12.17 5.97 14.05
C ASN A 129 -11.34 4.83 13.42
N ALA A 130 -10.21 4.46 14.01
CA ALA A 130 -9.28 3.48 13.45
C ALA A 130 -8.94 2.32 14.41
N GLY A 131 -9.07 2.52 15.72
CA GLY A 131 -8.61 1.55 16.71
C GLY A 131 -7.11 1.66 17.00
N ALA A 132 -6.58 0.74 17.80
CA ALA A 132 -5.17 0.68 18.19
C ALA A 132 -4.43 -0.38 17.35
N HIS A 133 -3.39 0.03 16.63
CA HIS A 133 -2.61 -0.85 15.75
C HIS A 133 -1.10 -0.59 15.86
N PRO A 134 -0.27 -1.65 15.94
CA PRO A 134 1.17 -1.52 15.83
C PRO A 134 1.57 -1.20 14.38
N VAL A 135 2.55 -0.31 14.20
CA VAL A 135 3.16 -0.05 12.89
C VAL A 135 4.67 -0.16 13.07
N VAL A 136 5.27 -1.19 12.48
CA VAL A 136 6.67 -1.55 12.74
C VAL A 136 7.45 -1.81 11.44
N ASN A 137 8.79 -1.94 11.58
CA ASN A 137 9.68 -2.37 10.50
C ASN A 137 9.49 -1.59 9.18
N HIS A 138 9.32 -2.29 8.06
CA HIS A 138 9.15 -1.75 6.72
C HIS A 138 7.90 -0.86 6.60
N PHE A 139 6.83 -1.18 7.33
CA PHE A 139 5.60 -0.38 7.32
C PHE A 139 5.83 0.97 7.99
N MET A 140 6.51 1.00 9.14
CA MET A 140 6.84 2.27 9.82
C MET A 140 7.77 3.15 8.97
N MET A 141 8.77 2.53 8.32
CA MET A 141 9.67 3.26 7.41
C MET A 141 8.89 3.88 6.24
N LYS A 142 8.08 3.08 5.55
CA LYS A 142 7.33 3.53 4.37
C LYS A 142 6.26 4.55 4.74
N TRP A 143 5.53 4.33 5.82
CA TRP A 143 4.54 5.28 6.32
C TRP A 143 5.18 6.61 6.73
N GLY A 144 6.38 6.58 7.32
CA GLY A 144 7.15 7.80 7.62
C GLY A 144 7.61 8.59 6.40
N GLN A 145 7.93 7.92 5.28
CA GLN A 145 8.19 8.60 4.00
C GLN A 145 6.97 9.38 3.49
N HIS A 146 5.78 8.93 3.88
CA HIS A 146 4.50 9.56 3.57
C HIS A 146 3.96 10.36 4.74
N ASN A 147 4.82 10.94 5.59
CA ASN A 147 4.45 11.85 6.68
C ASN A 147 3.51 11.26 7.75
N TRP A 148 3.61 9.95 8.00
CA TRP A 148 2.85 9.23 9.02
C TRP A 148 1.34 9.53 8.99
N GLU A 149 0.72 9.75 10.15
CA GLU A 149 -0.72 10.02 10.29
C GLU A 149 -1.16 11.33 9.63
N ALA A 150 -0.22 12.23 9.37
CA ALA A 150 -0.49 13.53 8.75
C ALA A 150 -0.44 13.46 7.21
N GLY A 151 0.03 12.36 6.62
CA GLY A 151 -0.01 12.18 5.17
C GLY A 151 -1.25 11.44 4.67
N PHE A 152 -1.25 11.14 3.37
CA PHE A 152 -2.44 10.61 2.69
C PHE A 152 -2.91 9.25 3.21
N LEU A 153 -2.00 8.47 3.80
CA LEU A 153 -2.34 7.16 4.36
C LEU A 153 -3.21 7.29 5.62
N GLY A 154 -3.02 8.35 6.43
CA GLY A 154 -3.71 8.51 7.71
C GLY A 154 -3.31 7.44 8.73
N TYR A 155 -4.23 7.07 9.61
CA TYR A 155 -3.99 6.07 10.66
C TYR A 155 -4.06 4.62 10.13
N PRO A 156 -3.30 3.68 10.73
CA PRO A 156 -3.48 2.26 10.49
C PRO A 156 -4.88 1.81 10.94
N ILE A 157 -5.52 0.94 10.15
CA ILE A 157 -6.83 0.33 10.46
C ILE A 157 -6.74 -1.19 10.61
N THR A 158 -5.56 -1.76 10.36
CA THR A 158 -5.26 -3.16 10.62
C THR A 158 -3.89 -3.29 11.27
N ASP A 159 -3.66 -4.42 11.91
CA ASP A 159 -2.31 -4.92 12.13
C ASP A 159 -1.68 -5.36 10.79
N GLU A 160 -0.43 -5.83 10.82
CA GLU A 160 0.16 -6.51 9.69
C GLU A 160 -0.63 -7.79 9.34
N ILE A 161 -1.05 -7.88 8.08
CA ILE A 161 -1.69 -9.05 7.48
C ILE A 161 -0.62 -9.86 6.76
N VAL A 162 -0.50 -11.13 7.12
CA VAL A 162 0.40 -12.08 6.44
C VAL A 162 -0.24 -12.52 5.13
N LEU A 163 0.52 -12.41 4.04
CA LEU A 163 0.15 -12.84 2.69
C LEU A 163 1.08 -13.98 2.25
N GLN A 164 0.76 -14.66 1.15
CA GLN A 164 1.49 -15.85 0.70
C GLN A 164 3.01 -15.60 0.55
N ASN A 165 3.40 -14.49 -0.06
CA ASN A 165 4.80 -14.14 -0.32
C ASN A 165 5.14 -12.71 0.15
N GLY A 166 4.46 -12.24 1.19
CA GLY A 166 4.59 -10.86 1.63
C GLY A 166 3.69 -10.53 2.81
N ARG A 167 3.56 -9.24 3.06
CA ARG A 167 2.74 -8.68 4.13
C ARG A 167 2.05 -7.42 3.62
N ARG A 168 0.91 -7.10 4.22
CA ARG A 168 0.20 -5.85 3.97
C ARG A 168 -0.22 -5.22 5.28
N GLN A 169 -0.29 -3.91 5.32
CA GLN A 169 -0.98 -3.19 6.38
C GLN A 169 -1.89 -2.15 5.75
N ASP A 170 -3.12 -2.10 6.22
CA ASP A 170 -4.11 -1.15 5.75
C ASP A 170 -4.16 0.08 6.63
N PHE A 171 -4.32 1.21 5.96
CA PHE A 171 -4.47 2.54 6.52
C PHE A 171 -5.76 3.16 5.97
N GLN A 172 -6.23 4.23 6.59
CA GLN A 172 -7.46 4.92 6.22
C GLN A 172 -7.50 5.32 4.74
N GLY A 173 -6.40 5.86 4.22
CA GLY A 173 -6.31 6.34 2.83
C GLY A 173 -5.66 5.37 1.84
N GLY A 174 -5.14 4.23 2.30
CA GLY A 174 -4.35 3.36 1.43
C GLY A 174 -3.88 2.07 2.10
N SER A 175 -3.01 1.36 1.40
CA SER A 175 -2.40 0.13 1.88
C SER A 175 -0.91 0.18 1.57
N ILE A 176 -0.09 -0.28 2.50
CA ILE A 176 1.32 -0.55 2.26
C ILE A 176 1.46 -2.05 2.05
N TYR A 177 2.18 -2.44 1.01
CA TYR A 177 2.53 -3.82 0.71
C TYR A 177 4.02 -4.02 0.77
N TRP A 178 4.45 -5.14 1.34
CA TRP A 178 5.83 -5.58 1.40
C TRP A 178 5.97 -7.00 0.88
N SER A 179 7.01 -7.26 0.11
CA SER A 179 7.52 -8.57 -0.29
C SER A 179 9.05 -8.55 -0.24
N PRO A 180 9.74 -9.71 -0.33
CA PRO A 180 11.21 -9.73 -0.36
C PRO A 180 11.85 -8.93 -1.50
N VAL A 181 11.08 -8.64 -2.56
CA VAL A 181 11.57 -7.93 -3.76
C VAL A 181 10.88 -6.58 -3.99
N SER A 182 9.90 -6.19 -3.16
CA SER A 182 9.13 -4.97 -3.39
C SER A 182 8.55 -4.37 -2.10
N LEU A 183 8.40 -3.04 -2.08
CA LEU A 183 7.76 -2.30 -1.01
C LEU A 183 7.09 -1.05 -1.61
N GLY A 184 5.77 -0.95 -1.53
CA GLY A 184 5.02 0.15 -2.14
C GLY A 184 3.75 0.51 -1.38
N ALA A 185 3.46 1.80 -1.31
CA ALA A 185 2.21 2.35 -0.83
C ALA A 185 1.26 2.66 -2.00
N ILE A 186 0.02 2.21 -1.89
CA ILE A 186 -1.04 2.44 -2.89
C ILE A 186 -2.28 3.04 -2.22
N GLY A 187 -2.96 3.97 -2.90
CA GLY A 187 -4.15 4.65 -2.39
C GLY A 187 -5.20 4.90 -3.47
N GLY A 188 -6.36 5.41 -3.03
CA GLY A 188 -7.44 5.89 -3.90
C GLY A 188 -7.86 4.95 -5.03
N ALA A 189 -8.17 5.53 -6.19
CA ALA A 189 -8.69 4.79 -7.35
C ALA A 189 -7.70 3.73 -7.89
N ILE A 190 -6.39 3.93 -7.72
CA ILE A 190 -5.37 2.94 -8.09
C ILE A 190 -5.50 1.71 -7.19
N ARG A 191 -5.60 1.91 -5.87
CA ARG A 191 -5.85 0.83 -4.91
C ARG A 191 -7.15 0.10 -5.23
N ASP A 192 -8.23 0.81 -5.51
CA ASP A 192 -9.53 0.20 -5.81
C ASP A 192 -9.46 -0.68 -7.07
N LYS A 193 -8.79 -0.19 -8.12
CA LYS A 193 -8.55 -0.97 -9.35
C LYS A 193 -7.69 -2.20 -9.07
N TYR A 194 -6.64 -2.06 -8.28
CA TYR A 194 -5.77 -3.17 -7.90
C TYR A 194 -6.53 -4.27 -7.14
N HIS A 195 -7.39 -3.91 -6.18
CA HIS A 195 -8.24 -4.86 -5.46
C HIS A 195 -9.25 -5.54 -6.39
N ALA A 196 -9.85 -4.80 -7.32
CA ALA A 196 -10.76 -5.36 -8.32
C ALA A 196 -10.10 -6.39 -9.25
N LEU A 197 -8.77 -6.32 -9.40
CA LEU A 197 -7.97 -7.28 -10.18
C LEU A 197 -7.41 -8.44 -9.33
N GLY A 198 -7.82 -8.58 -8.07
CA GLY A 198 -7.37 -9.65 -7.18
C GLY A 198 -6.13 -9.32 -6.34
N ALA A 199 -5.75 -8.04 -6.26
CA ALA A 199 -4.63 -7.55 -5.46
C ALA A 199 -3.33 -8.35 -5.70
N GLU A 200 -2.63 -8.77 -4.64
CA GLU A 200 -1.34 -9.47 -4.71
C GLU A 200 -1.45 -10.86 -5.33
N THR A 201 -2.64 -11.46 -5.32
CA THR A 201 -2.94 -12.75 -5.97
C THR A 201 -3.31 -12.60 -7.44
N GLY A 202 -3.57 -11.36 -7.87
CA GLY A 202 -3.90 -10.99 -9.24
C GLY A 202 -2.68 -10.94 -10.15
N PRO A 203 -2.91 -10.69 -11.46
CA PRO A 203 -1.86 -10.74 -12.49
C PRO A 203 -0.74 -9.71 -12.27
N LEU A 204 -1.02 -8.59 -11.61
CA LEU A 204 -0.05 -7.52 -11.36
C LEU A 204 1.02 -7.88 -10.32
N GLY A 205 0.72 -8.81 -9.40
CA GLY A 205 1.57 -9.09 -8.23
C GLY A 205 1.66 -7.89 -7.29
N TYR A 206 2.73 -7.80 -6.50
CA TYR A 206 2.91 -6.76 -5.49
C TYR A 206 3.22 -5.38 -6.10
N PRO A 207 2.82 -4.27 -5.44
CA PRO A 207 3.30 -2.93 -5.78
C PRO A 207 4.83 -2.85 -5.70
N SER A 208 5.44 -2.21 -6.69
CA SER A 208 6.89 -1.99 -6.80
C SER A 208 7.29 -0.52 -6.73
N SER A 209 6.32 0.40 -6.71
CA SER A 209 6.54 1.82 -6.42
C SER A 209 5.47 2.36 -5.49
N ASP A 210 5.79 3.49 -4.86
CA ASP A 210 4.76 4.40 -4.34
C ASP A 210 4.06 5.12 -5.49
N GLU A 211 3.03 5.89 -5.16
CA GLU A 211 2.26 6.64 -6.16
C GLU A 211 3.11 7.78 -6.73
N ILE A 212 3.29 7.80 -8.06
CA ILE A 212 4.13 8.75 -8.78
C ILE A 212 3.23 9.74 -9.53
N ALA A 213 3.51 11.04 -9.35
CA ALA A 213 2.81 12.11 -10.05
C ALA A 213 3.21 12.22 -11.52
N VAL A 214 2.22 12.54 -12.36
CA VAL A 214 2.38 12.80 -13.79
C VAL A 214 1.85 14.19 -14.12
N ASN A 215 2.43 14.85 -15.11
CA ASN A 215 2.08 16.24 -15.45
C ASN A 215 0.71 16.30 -16.12
N LYS A 216 0.50 15.47 -17.15
CA LYS A 216 -0.75 15.46 -17.89
C LYS A 216 -1.90 15.11 -16.97
N TYR A 217 -2.89 16.00 -16.94
CA TYR A 217 -4.09 15.91 -16.11
C TYR A 217 -3.87 15.81 -14.60
N ASN A 218 -2.67 16.14 -14.10
CA ASN A 218 -2.30 15.90 -12.71
C ASN A 218 -2.57 14.42 -12.30
N GLY A 219 -2.35 13.50 -13.23
CA GLY A 219 -2.55 12.09 -12.99
C GLY A 219 -1.47 11.48 -12.12
N ARG A 220 -1.63 10.18 -11.88
CA ARG A 220 -0.86 9.40 -10.92
C ARG A 220 -0.71 7.98 -11.43
N TYR A 221 0.38 7.30 -11.11
CA TYR A 221 0.48 5.87 -11.35
C TYR A 221 1.26 5.14 -10.25
N ASN A 222 1.00 3.85 -10.12
CA ASN A 222 1.86 2.92 -9.39
C ASN A 222 2.39 1.86 -10.36
N ASN A 223 3.66 1.51 -10.19
CA ASN A 223 4.21 0.31 -10.78
C ASN A 223 3.95 -0.89 -9.86
N PHE A 224 3.75 -2.04 -10.49
CA PHE A 224 3.62 -3.35 -9.88
C PHE A 224 4.69 -4.26 -10.49
N LEU A 225 4.86 -5.46 -9.95
CA LEU A 225 5.85 -6.41 -10.47
C LEU A 225 5.62 -6.74 -11.95
N ASN A 226 4.36 -6.89 -12.36
CA ASN A 226 3.99 -7.33 -13.72
C ASN A 226 3.19 -6.28 -14.51
N GLY A 227 3.27 -5.00 -14.14
CA GLY A 227 2.52 -3.96 -14.84
C GLY A 227 2.49 -2.61 -14.15
N THR A 228 1.56 -1.78 -14.59
CA THR A 228 1.29 -0.44 -14.06
C THR A 228 -0.22 -0.27 -13.97
N ILE A 229 -0.67 0.44 -12.93
CA ILE A 229 -1.98 1.08 -12.95
C ILE A 229 -1.74 2.59 -12.98
N THR A 230 -2.30 3.24 -13.99
CA THR A 230 -2.26 4.70 -14.17
C THR A 230 -3.66 5.28 -14.01
N TRP A 231 -3.76 6.50 -13.52
CA TRP A 231 -5.01 7.18 -13.24
C TRP A 231 -4.94 8.65 -13.65
N SER A 232 -6.05 9.14 -14.22
CA SER A 232 -6.35 10.56 -14.34
C SER A 232 -7.82 10.81 -14.06
N GLY A 233 -8.19 12.07 -13.82
CA GLY A 233 -9.60 12.47 -13.69
C GLY A 233 -10.43 12.25 -14.97
N GLN A 234 -9.77 12.10 -16.13
CA GLN A 234 -10.38 12.01 -17.45
C GLN A 234 -10.59 10.55 -17.85
N THR A 235 -9.58 9.70 -17.63
CA THR A 235 -9.61 8.30 -18.06
C THR A 235 -9.97 7.32 -16.94
N GLY A 236 -9.88 7.74 -15.68
CA GLY A 236 -9.99 6.83 -14.53
C GLY A 236 -8.75 5.92 -14.39
N ALA A 237 -8.84 4.93 -13.52
CA ALA A 237 -7.74 3.98 -13.29
C ALA A 237 -7.72 2.89 -14.37
N ARG A 238 -6.59 2.74 -15.06
CA ARG A 238 -6.37 1.80 -16.16
C ARG A 238 -5.14 0.94 -15.92
N VAL A 239 -5.26 -0.34 -16.24
CA VAL A 239 -4.18 -1.33 -16.09
C VAL A 239 -3.50 -1.63 -17.41
N LEU A 240 -2.17 -1.72 -17.38
CA LEU A 240 -1.32 -2.22 -18.45
C LEU A 240 -0.34 -3.24 -17.88
N TYR A 241 -0.16 -4.36 -18.58
CA TYR A 241 0.77 -5.41 -18.21
C TYR A 241 2.10 -5.26 -18.94
N SER A 242 3.12 -5.96 -18.43
CA SER A 242 4.54 -5.85 -18.79
C SER A 242 4.83 -5.37 -20.21
N ALA A 243 4.55 -6.17 -21.24
CA ALA A 243 4.99 -5.84 -22.60
C ALA A 243 4.28 -4.61 -23.20
N ALA A 244 2.97 -4.46 -22.99
CA ALA A 244 2.24 -3.29 -23.48
C ALA A 244 2.65 -2.02 -22.74
N ARG A 245 2.87 -2.13 -21.41
CA ARG A 245 3.42 -1.06 -20.58
C ARG A 245 4.81 -0.64 -21.05
N ASP A 246 5.69 -1.60 -21.34
CA ASP A 246 7.06 -1.34 -21.82
C ASP A 246 7.03 -0.60 -23.15
N ARG A 247 6.20 -1.08 -24.08
CA ARG A 247 5.99 -0.42 -25.37
C ARG A 247 5.49 1.00 -25.20
N TRP A 248 4.46 1.21 -24.39
CA TRP A 248 3.91 2.54 -24.14
C TRP A 248 4.94 3.48 -23.47
N ALA A 249 5.83 2.94 -22.63
CA ALA A 249 6.92 3.71 -22.04
C ALA A 249 7.93 4.23 -23.08
N GLU A 250 8.19 3.49 -24.17
CA GLU A 250 9.01 3.97 -25.30
C GLU A 250 8.40 5.22 -25.98
N PHE A 251 7.07 5.39 -25.90
CA PHE A 251 6.35 6.54 -26.45
C PHE A 251 6.13 7.68 -25.45
N GLY A 252 6.77 7.64 -24.27
CA GLY A 252 6.71 8.70 -23.27
C GLY A 252 5.58 8.57 -22.25
N ARG A 253 4.91 7.40 -22.18
CA ARG A 253 3.78 7.14 -21.28
C ARG A 253 2.66 8.19 -21.37
N GLU A 254 2.10 8.61 -20.25
CA GLU A 254 0.96 9.52 -20.15
C GLU A 254 1.25 10.90 -20.77
N ASP A 255 2.47 11.41 -20.58
CA ASP A 255 2.93 12.69 -21.13
C ASP A 255 3.36 12.56 -22.61
N GLY A 256 3.37 11.34 -23.14
CA GLY A 256 3.77 10.98 -24.48
C GLY A 256 2.72 11.21 -25.56
N VAL A 257 3.10 10.91 -26.80
CA VAL A 257 2.25 11.12 -27.99
C VAL A 257 0.97 10.27 -27.96
N MET A 258 1.01 9.12 -27.31
CA MET A 258 -0.14 8.23 -27.16
C MET A 258 -1.12 8.73 -26.10
N GLY A 259 -0.63 9.45 -25.09
CA GLY A 259 -1.41 9.87 -23.94
C GLY A 259 -1.76 8.72 -22.99
N TYR A 260 -2.84 8.90 -22.22
CA TYR A 260 -3.33 7.87 -21.31
C TYR A 260 -3.93 6.68 -22.07
N PRO A 261 -3.91 5.47 -21.48
CA PRO A 261 -4.81 4.40 -21.89
C PRO A 261 -6.28 4.83 -21.71
N THR A 262 -7.13 4.48 -22.68
CA THR A 262 -8.59 4.71 -22.65
C THR A 262 -9.37 3.45 -22.30
N THR A 263 -8.74 2.28 -22.45
CA THR A 263 -9.25 0.98 -21.99
C THR A 263 -8.29 0.39 -20.95
N ASP A 264 -8.74 -0.63 -20.23
CA ASP A 264 -7.78 -1.58 -19.66
C ASP A 264 -7.10 -2.38 -20.77
N GLU A 265 -6.03 -3.10 -20.45
CA GLU A 265 -5.53 -4.14 -21.34
C GLU A 265 -6.49 -5.34 -21.37
N LEU A 266 -7.07 -5.58 -22.55
CA LEU A 266 -8.11 -6.57 -22.81
C LEU A 266 -7.52 -7.78 -23.52
N VAL A 267 -8.06 -8.96 -23.25
CA VAL A 267 -7.80 -10.15 -24.06
C VAL A 267 -8.41 -9.95 -25.44
N ALA A 268 -7.65 -10.25 -26.48
CA ALA A 268 -8.11 -10.18 -27.85
C ALA A 268 -9.23 -11.21 -28.12
N PRO A 269 -10.13 -10.96 -29.10
CA PRO A 269 -11.22 -11.87 -29.46
C PRO A 269 -10.84 -13.33 -29.72
N ASP A 270 -9.62 -13.60 -30.17
CA ASP A 270 -9.11 -14.96 -30.40
C ASP A 270 -8.74 -15.71 -29.10
N GLY A 271 -8.69 -15.00 -27.97
CA GLY A 271 -8.32 -15.53 -26.65
C GLY A 271 -6.82 -15.71 -26.42
N ILE A 272 -5.95 -15.24 -27.32
CA ILE A 272 -4.50 -15.49 -27.25
C ILE A 272 -3.73 -14.22 -26.92
N GLY A 273 -3.89 -13.18 -27.74
CA GLY A 273 -3.20 -11.92 -27.54
C GLY A 273 -3.96 -10.95 -26.64
N HIS A 274 -3.37 -9.79 -26.43
CA HIS A 274 -3.96 -8.70 -25.66
C HIS A 274 -3.89 -7.39 -26.45
N TYR A 275 -4.75 -6.44 -26.13
CA TYR A 275 -4.67 -5.09 -26.70
C TYR A 275 -5.14 -4.01 -25.72
N VAL A 276 -4.65 -2.79 -25.94
CA VAL A 276 -5.04 -1.60 -25.17
C VAL A 276 -5.10 -0.39 -26.11
N TYR A 277 -6.12 0.44 -25.95
CA TYR A 277 -6.27 1.70 -26.70
C TYR A 277 -5.80 2.90 -25.89
N PHE A 278 -5.34 3.92 -26.59
CA PHE A 278 -4.84 5.17 -26.01
C PHE A 278 -5.60 6.40 -26.55
N GLU A 279 -5.35 7.55 -25.95
CA GLU A 279 -6.03 8.82 -26.28
C GLU A 279 -5.82 9.29 -27.72
N ASP A 280 -4.68 8.97 -28.33
CA ASP A 280 -4.42 9.27 -29.74
C ASP A 280 -5.17 8.34 -30.72
N GLY A 281 -5.96 7.40 -30.20
CA GLY A 281 -6.74 6.43 -30.96
C GLY A 281 -5.94 5.24 -31.46
N THR A 282 -4.62 5.18 -31.22
CA THR A 282 -3.79 4.04 -31.60
C THR A 282 -3.83 2.95 -30.53
N PRO A 283 -3.88 1.67 -30.92
CA PRO A 283 -3.73 0.58 -29.97
C PRO A 283 -2.29 0.07 -29.90
N VAL A 284 -1.97 -0.57 -28.78
CA VAL A 284 -0.86 -1.52 -28.67
C VAL A 284 -1.46 -2.91 -28.61
N TYR A 285 -1.02 -3.81 -29.49
CA TYR A 285 -1.36 -5.22 -29.48
C TYR A 285 -0.16 -6.02 -28.99
N TRP A 286 -0.39 -7.01 -28.13
CA TRP A 286 0.60 -7.95 -27.65
C TRP A 286 0.26 -9.37 -28.07
N TYR A 287 1.29 -10.13 -28.46
CA TYR A 287 1.17 -11.55 -28.78
C TYR A 287 2.41 -12.32 -28.28
N PRO A 288 2.28 -13.56 -27.75
CA PRO A 288 3.36 -14.23 -27.01
C PRO A 288 4.70 -14.37 -27.74
N ILE A 289 4.69 -14.57 -29.06
CA ILE A 289 5.91 -14.84 -29.84
C ILE A 289 6.56 -13.59 -30.44
N VAL A 290 5.83 -12.49 -30.59
CA VAL A 290 6.34 -11.25 -31.22
C VAL A 290 6.38 -10.07 -30.26
N GLY A 291 5.76 -10.16 -29.09
CA GLY A 291 5.72 -9.09 -28.11
C GLY A 291 4.64 -8.04 -28.41
N ALA A 292 4.80 -6.84 -27.86
CA ALA A 292 3.83 -5.76 -27.95
C ALA A 292 4.23 -4.74 -29.03
N TRP A 293 3.31 -4.33 -29.89
CA TRP A 293 3.54 -3.38 -30.98
C TRP A 293 2.39 -2.39 -31.12
N ARG A 294 2.75 -1.11 -31.28
CA ARG A 294 1.79 -0.03 -31.60
C ARG A 294 1.36 -0.14 -33.05
N ILE A 295 0.07 0.00 -33.32
CA ILE A 295 -0.48 0.09 -34.68
C ILE A 295 -0.87 1.55 -34.97
N PRO A 296 -0.20 2.25 -35.91
CA PRO A 296 -0.58 3.60 -36.32
C PRO A 296 -2.02 3.66 -36.86
N LEU A 297 -2.65 4.83 -36.78
CA LEU A 297 -4.07 4.98 -37.12
C LEU A 297 -4.36 4.63 -38.59
N GLU A 298 -3.45 4.96 -39.49
CA GLU A 298 -3.52 4.61 -40.91
C GLU A 298 -3.51 3.08 -41.11
N THR A 299 -2.62 2.38 -40.42
CA THR A 299 -2.54 0.91 -40.49
C THR A 299 -3.72 0.25 -39.79
N LEU A 300 -4.22 0.83 -38.69
CA LEU A 300 -5.35 0.29 -37.94
C LEU A 300 -6.61 0.18 -38.81
N LYS A 301 -6.84 1.13 -39.71
CA LYS A 301 -7.96 1.08 -40.67
C LYS A 301 -7.86 -0.11 -41.62
N VAL A 302 -6.65 -0.46 -42.06
CA VAL A 302 -6.39 -1.66 -42.87
C VAL A 302 -6.62 -2.89 -42.02
N PHE A 303 -6.04 -2.92 -40.83
CA PHE A 303 -6.14 -4.06 -39.93
C PHE A 303 -7.61 -4.40 -39.62
N GLN A 304 -8.42 -3.39 -39.32
CA GLN A 304 -9.87 -3.52 -39.16
C GLN A 304 -10.55 -4.10 -40.41
N ARG A 305 -10.21 -3.61 -41.60
CA ARG A 305 -10.78 -4.09 -42.87
C ARG A 305 -10.51 -5.57 -43.12
N PHE A 306 -9.38 -6.07 -42.64
CA PHE A 306 -8.99 -7.47 -42.79
C PHE A 306 -9.39 -8.37 -41.62
N GLY A 307 -10.18 -7.86 -40.66
CA GLY A 307 -10.71 -8.66 -39.55
C GLY A 307 -9.85 -8.65 -38.28
N PHE A 308 -9.01 -7.61 -38.10
CA PHE A 308 -8.07 -7.49 -36.98
C PHE A 308 -7.21 -8.76 -36.81
N GLU A 309 -6.92 -9.17 -35.57
CA GLU A 309 -6.05 -10.31 -35.25
C GLU A 309 -6.62 -11.66 -35.68
N THR A 310 -7.94 -11.78 -35.79
CA THR A 310 -8.61 -12.97 -36.36
C THR A 310 -8.54 -13.01 -37.90
N GLY A 311 -8.03 -11.93 -38.49
CA GLY A 311 -7.92 -11.71 -39.91
C GLY A 311 -6.68 -12.33 -40.56
N HIS A 312 -6.58 -12.16 -41.89
CA HIS A 312 -5.46 -12.69 -42.69
C HIS A 312 -4.09 -12.08 -42.36
N LEU A 313 -4.04 -10.96 -41.64
CA LEU A 313 -2.76 -10.34 -41.26
C LEU A 313 -2.20 -10.97 -39.98
N GLY A 314 -3.03 -11.49 -39.08
CA GLY A 314 -2.62 -11.90 -37.74
C GLY A 314 -2.18 -10.71 -36.88
N TYR A 315 -1.31 -10.93 -35.90
CA TYR A 315 -0.82 -9.89 -34.99
C TYR A 315 0.28 -9.02 -35.62
N PRO A 316 0.43 -7.74 -35.20
CA PRO A 316 1.61 -6.97 -35.58
C PRO A 316 2.87 -7.61 -35.01
N SER A 317 3.94 -7.68 -35.81
CA SER A 317 5.17 -8.41 -35.50
C SER A 317 6.43 -7.54 -35.45
N GLY A 318 6.30 -6.24 -35.72
CA GLY A 318 7.42 -5.30 -35.74
C GLY A 318 6.99 -3.85 -35.52
N ALA A 319 7.96 -2.94 -35.47
CA ALA A 319 7.67 -1.51 -35.34
C ALA A 319 7.19 -0.94 -36.68
N ALA A 320 6.16 -0.08 -36.63
CA ALA A 320 5.83 0.79 -37.74
C ALA A 320 7.03 1.68 -38.10
N LYS A 321 7.40 1.69 -39.37
CA LYS A 321 8.53 2.45 -39.91
C LYS A 321 8.17 3.09 -41.25
N PRO A 322 8.80 4.18 -41.67
CA PRO A 322 8.63 4.67 -43.03
C PRO A 322 8.95 3.58 -44.06
N SER A 323 8.09 3.42 -45.07
CA SER A 323 8.33 2.48 -46.17
C SER A 323 9.55 2.89 -46.99
N GLN A 324 10.31 1.90 -47.48
CA GLN A 324 11.48 2.16 -48.33
C GLN A 324 11.10 2.81 -49.67
N SER A 325 9.87 2.58 -50.14
CA SER A 325 9.33 3.21 -51.35
C SER A 325 8.92 4.68 -51.13
N GLY A 326 8.88 5.16 -49.88
CA GLY A 326 8.37 6.49 -49.54
C GLY A 326 6.85 6.63 -49.70
N GLU A 327 6.14 5.52 -49.92
CA GLU A 327 4.70 5.50 -50.22
C GLU A 327 3.82 5.63 -48.97
N GLY A 328 4.38 5.45 -47.76
CA GLY A 328 3.65 5.55 -46.50
C GLY A 328 4.37 4.88 -45.33
N THR A 329 3.59 4.54 -44.30
CA THR A 329 4.02 3.79 -43.12
C THR A 329 3.94 2.29 -43.41
N PHE A 330 5.05 1.60 -43.20
CA PHE A 330 5.15 0.15 -43.32
C PHE A 330 5.06 -0.51 -41.93
N GLN A 331 4.19 -1.52 -41.81
CA GLN A 331 3.95 -2.30 -40.61
C GLN A 331 4.02 -3.80 -40.95
N GLU A 332 4.83 -4.55 -40.22
CA GLU A 332 4.91 -6.01 -40.30
C GLU A 332 3.85 -6.64 -39.39
N PHE A 333 3.25 -7.71 -39.89
CA PHE A 333 2.36 -8.61 -39.16
C PHE A 333 2.90 -10.05 -39.28
N VAL A 334 2.32 -10.98 -38.53
CA VAL A 334 2.73 -12.39 -38.54
C VAL A 334 2.56 -13.00 -39.94
N ASP A 335 1.43 -12.74 -40.59
CA ASP A 335 1.05 -13.37 -41.86
C ASP A 335 1.12 -12.42 -43.07
N GLY A 336 1.73 -11.24 -42.89
CA GLY A 336 1.95 -10.31 -43.98
C GLY A 336 2.51 -8.97 -43.54
N SER A 337 2.45 -7.99 -44.42
CA SER A 337 2.81 -6.61 -44.12
C SER A 337 1.92 -5.62 -44.85
N VAL A 338 1.83 -4.41 -44.30
CA VAL A 338 0.98 -3.35 -44.81
C VAL A 338 1.83 -2.09 -45.00
N ILE A 339 1.74 -1.48 -46.18
CA ILE A 339 2.12 -0.09 -46.40
C ILE A 339 0.82 0.71 -46.42
N SER A 340 0.73 1.78 -45.62
CA SER A 340 -0.47 2.60 -45.55
C SER A 340 -0.15 4.09 -45.42
N ARG A 341 -1.03 4.95 -45.97
CA ARG A 341 -0.95 6.41 -45.80
C ARG A 341 -2.34 7.02 -45.72
N ILE A 342 -2.45 8.12 -44.98
CA ILE A 342 -3.60 9.02 -45.08
C ILE A 342 -3.21 10.14 -46.05
N ASN A 343 -4.04 10.36 -47.06
CA ASN A 343 -3.85 11.41 -48.06
C ASN A 343 -4.32 12.77 -47.52
N PRO A 344 -3.82 13.89 -48.08
CA PRO A 344 -4.21 15.23 -47.63
C PRO A 344 -5.71 15.53 -47.73
N ASP A 345 -6.42 14.85 -48.63
CA ASP A 345 -7.87 14.94 -48.80
C ASP A 345 -8.66 14.05 -47.81
N GLY A 346 -7.96 13.38 -46.89
CA GLY A 346 -8.54 12.46 -45.91
C GLY A 346 -8.81 11.06 -46.45
N THR A 347 -8.57 10.80 -47.74
CA THR A 347 -8.63 9.46 -48.31
C THR A 347 -7.48 8.60 -47.80
N PHE A 348 -7.57 7.30 -48.00
CA PHE A 348 -6.68 6.34 -47.38
C PHE A 348 -6.22 5.30 -48.41
N ASP A 349 -4.90 5.21 -48.62
CA ASP A 349 -4.28 4.27 -49.53
C ASP A 349 -3.52 3.20 -48.76
N TYR A 350 -3.56 1.97 -49.26
CA TYR A 350 -2.81 0.87 -48.69
C TYR A 350 -2.36 -0.15 -49.74
N LYS A 351 -1.28 -0.86 -49.40
CA LYS A 351 -0.82 -2.06 -50.10
C LYS A 351 -0.57 -3.15 -49.07
N THR A 352 -1.10 -4.34 -49.31
CA THR A 352 -0.83 -5.54 -48.51
C THR A 352 0.14 -6.44 -49.26
N LEU A 353 1.14 -6.97 -48.56
CA LEU A 353 2.05 -7.99 -49.04
C LEU A 353 1.85 -9.22 -48.15
N TRP A 354 1.55 -10.36 -48.76
CA TRP A 354 1.29 -11.61 -48.05
C TRP A 354 2.54 -12.49 -48.05
N TYR A 355 2.72 -13.27 -46.98
CA TYR A 355 3.79 -14.25 -46.88
C TYR A 355 3.38 -15.63 -47.41
#